data_AF-A0A8B7BTX1-F1
#
_entry.id   AF-A0A8B7BTX1-F1
#
_cell.length_a   1.000
_cell.length_b   1.000
_cell.length_c   1.000
_cell.angle_alpha   90.00
_cell.angle_beta   90.00
_cell.angle_gamma   90.00
#
_symmetry.space_group_name_H-M   'P 1'
#
loop_
_entity.id
_entity.type
_entity.pdbx_description
1 polymer ?
#
loop_
_entity_poly.entity_id
_entity_poly.type
_entity_poly.pdbx_seq_one_letter_code
_entity_poly.pdbx_strand_id
1 'polypeptide(L)'
;MDAALFSPASLFRSFDSDDDDDDEDEGHKGVQQQLYVERTHAFPGMDLIIREFSFHQLNANLLWPGTFAFSEWLFQNQSLLCGRHILELGSGTGALAIFLKRSFVVDITTSDFDDKEIEENIAHNCRANELAVLPHIRYTWGENFPTSEPGWDLIIASDILLYVKQYSNLIKTLSFLLKAYKPKDEKAGVANCQEKKCNCSGHYF
;
A
#
# COMPACT_ATOMS: atom_id res chain seq x y z
N MET A 1 -23.98 -7.06 12.55
CA MET A 1 -22.51 -6.95 12.59
C MET A 1 -22.20 -5.50 12.83
N ASP A 2 -21.69 -5.15 14.01
CA ASP A 2 -21.36 -3.78 14.36
C ASP A 2 -20.25 -3.25 13.46
N ALA A 3 -20.51 -2.14 12.78
CA ALA A 3 -19.48 -1.42 12.05
C ALA A 3 -18.48 -0.86 13.06
N ALA A 4 -17.20 -1.13 12.86
CA ALA A 4 -16.15 -0.48 13.64
C ALA A 4 -16.24 1.03 13.39
N LEU A 5 -16.76 1.76 14.37
CA LEU A 5 -16.74 3.22 14.40
C LEU A 5 -15.30 3.68 14.59
N PHE A 6 -14.60 3.82 13.47
CA PHE A 6 -13.30 4.47 13.42
C PHE A 6 -13.52 5.97 13.64
N SER A 7 -13.17 6.48 14.82
CA SER A 7 -13.14 7.92 15.09
C SER A 7 -11.76 8.46 14.71
N PRO A 8 -11.65 9.35 13.70
CA PRO A 8 -10.40 10.02 13.38
C PRO A 8 -9.81 10.80 14.57
N ALA A 9 -10.67 11.25 15.50
CA ALA A 9 -10.25 12.02 16.67
C ALA A 9 -9.44 11.20 17.67
N SER A 10 -9.57 9.87 17.68
CA SER A 10 -8.74 8.99 18.53
C SER A 10 -7.30 8.90 18.04
N LEU A 11 -7.04 9.27 16.78
CA LEU A 11 -5.73 9.17 16.12
C LEU A 11 -4.82 10.38 16.43
N PHE A 12 -5.41 11.52 16.83
CA PHE A 12 -4.68 12.78 17.05
C PHE A 12 -4.63 13.23 18.52
N ARG A 13 -5.23 12.48 19.45
CA ARG A 13 -5.41 12.93 20.84
C ARG A 13 -4.17 12.84 21.74
N SER A 14 -3.04 12.38 21.21
CA SER A 14 -1.76 12.29 21.93
C SER A 14 -0.80 13.45 21.65
N PHE A 15 -1.24 14.48 20.91
CA PHE A 15 -0.47 15.69 20.65
C PHE A 15 -1.13 16.85 21.41
N ASP A 16 -0.98 16.88 22.73
CA ASP A 16 -1.11 18.09 23.55
C ASP A 16 -0.86 17.71 25.02
N SER A 17 0.42 17.72 25.39
CA SER A 17 0.86 17.91 26.77
C SER A 17 2.28 18.45 26.70
N ASP A 18 2.36 19.77 26.82
CA ASP A 18 3.55 20.50 27.23
C ASP A 18 4.05 19.91 28.55
N ASP A 19 5.34 19.58 28.63
CA ASP A 19 6.13 19.64 29.86
C ASP A 19 7.61 19.75 29.47
N ASP A 20 8.20 20.91 29.78
CA ASP A 20 9.63 21.17 29.81
C ASP A 20 10.27 20.33 30.93
N ASP A 21 11.31 19.55 30.64
CA ASP A 21 12.38 19.22 31.60
C ASP A 21 13.62 18.71 30.84
N ASP A 22 14.71 19.47 30.98
CA ASP A 22 16.07 19.10 30.60
C ASP A 22 16.59 18.01 31.56
N ASP A 23 17.01 16.85 31.04
CA ASP A 23 18.04 16.03 31.67
C ASP A 23 18.75 15.15 30.62
N GLU A 24 20.07 15.33 30.53
CA GLU A 24 20.99 14.47 29.79
C GLU A 24 21.11 13.11 30.48
N ASP A 25 20.74 12.00 29.80
CA ASP A 25 21.20 10.67 30.22
C ASP A 25 21.45 9.72 29.04
N GLU A 26 22.51 8.94 29.23
CA GLU A 26 23.21 8.15 28.24
C GLU A 26 22.42 6.93 27.73
N GLY A 27 22.52 6.67 26.43
CA GLY A 27 22.97 5.36 25.98
C GLY A 27 22.14 4.13 26.35
N HIS A 28 20.80 4.16 26.23
CA HIS A 28 20.01 2.93 26.11
C HIS A 28 19.17 2.94 24.82
N LYS A 29 19.72 2.36 23.74
CA LYS A 29 18.92 1.88 22.60
C LYS A 29 18.10 0.67 23.08
N GLY A 30 17.06 0.93 23.86
CA GLY A 30 16.03 -0.04 24.13
C GLY A 30 15.43 -0.47 22.80
N VAL A 31 15.55 -1.76 22.47
CA VAL A 31 14.78 -2.36 21.39
C VAL A 31 13.32 -2.24 21.83
N GLN A 32 12.62 -1.20 21.38
CA GLN A 32 11.17 -1.15 21.52
C GLN A 32 10.64 -2.33 20.71
N GLN A 33 10.18 -3.36 21.42
CA GLN A 33 9.65 -4.55 20.77
C GLN A 33 8.38 -4.12 20.04
N GLN A 34 8.45 -4.06 18.71
CA GLN A 34 7.35 -3.62 17.88
C GLN A 34 6.15 -4.53 18.12
N LEU A 35 5.07 -3.95 18.65
CA LEU A 35 3.85 -4.69 18.97
C LEU A 35 2.97 -4.75 17.73
N TYR A 36 2.56 -5.96 17.35
CA TYR A 36 1.70 -6.17 16.19
C TYR A 36 0.32 -6.68 16.59
N VAL A 37 -0.69 -6.34 15.79
CA VAL A 37 -2.04 -6.89 15.89
C VAL A 37 -2.42 -7.46 14.53
N GLU A 38 -2.81 -8.72 14.48
CA GLU A 38 -3.38 -9.30 13.26
C GLU A 38 -4.89 -9.09 13.27
N ARG A 39 -5.42 -8.61 12.13
CA ARG A 39 -6.84 -8.37 11.91
C ARG A 39 -7.27 -8.99 10.60
N THR A 40 -8.46 -9.58 10.59
CA THR A 40 -9.13 -10.00 9.37
C THR A 40 -9.99 -8.86 8.85
N HIS A 41 -9.80 -8.50 7.59
CA HIS A 41 -10.51 -7.43 6.93
C HIS A 41 -11.23 -7.95 5.69
N ALA A 42 -12.49 -7.55 5.54
CA ALA A 42 -13.29 -7.92 4.39
C ALA A 42 -12.96 -7.04 3.18
N PHE A 43 -12.60 -7.69 2.08
CA PHE A 43 -12.40 -7.10 0.76
C PHE A 43 -13.43 -7.68 -0.23
N PRO A 44 -13.61 -7.10 -1.42
CA PRO A 44 -14.53 -7.65 -2.42
C PRO A 44 -14.23 -9.12 -2.76
N GLY A 45 -15.12 -10.02 -2.35
CA GLY A 45 -15.03 -11.45 -2.64
C GLY A 45 -13.99 -12.24 -1.82
N MET A 46 -13.33 -11.65 -0.83
CA MET A 46 -12.38 -12.36 0.04
C MET A 46 -12.13 -11.63 1.36
N ASP A 47 -11.64 -12.37 2.35
CA ASP A 47 -11.07 -11.78 3.57
C ASP A 47 -9.54 -11.83 3.49
N LEU A 48 -8.88 -10.77 3.96
CA LEU A 48 -7.43 -10.72 4.11
C LEU A 48 -7.03 -10.66 5.58
N ILE A 49 -6.00 -11.41 5.95
CA ILE A 49 -5.36 -11.33 7.26
C ILE A 49 -4.21 -10.34 7.18
N ILE A 50 -4.32 -9.23 7.89
CA ILE A 50 -3.33 -8.14 7.86
C ILE A 50 -2.75 -7.93 9.25
N ARG A 51 -1.42 -8.02 9.34
CA ARG A 51 -0.64 -7.58 10.49
C ARG A 51 -0.48 -6.06 10.43
N GLU A 52 -0.98 -5.41 11.45
CA GLU A 52 -0.89 -3.96 11.70
C GLU A 52 0.12 -3.71 12.82
N PHE A 53 0.83 -2.60 12.73
CA PHE A 53 1.66 -2.13 13.84
C PHE A 53 0.76 -1.47 14.89
N SER A 54 1.09 -1.62 16.17
CA SER A 54 0.41 -0.88 17.23
C SER A 54 0.72 0.62 17.13
N PHE A 55 1.93 0.96 16.70
CA PHE A 55 2.38 2.31 16.42
C PHE A 55 3.45 2.28 15.33
N HIS A 56 3.47 3.31 14.48
CA HIS A 56 4.56 3.56 13.54
C HIS A 56 4.68 5.07 13.35
N GLN A 57 5.89 5.61 13.50
CA GLN A 57 6.13 7.07 13.48
C GLN A 57 5.69 7.76 12.17
N LEU A 58 5.57 6.99 11.08
CA LEU A 58 5.17 7.45 9.75
C LEU A 58 3.74 7.08 9.37
N ASN A 59 2.91 6.64 10.32
CA ASN A 59 1.52 6.24 10.07
C ASN A 59 1.33 5.07 9.08
N ALA A 60 2.37 4.25 8.89
CA ALA A 60 2.30 2.98 8.18
C ALA A 60 1.69 1.84 9.03
N ASN A 61 1.12 2.18 10.20
CA ASN A 61 0.72 1.25 11.22
C ASN A 61 -0.59 0.50 10.91
N LEU A 62 -1.60 1.20 10.39
CA LEU A 62 -2.95 0.68 10.23
C LEU A 62 -3.33 0.51 8.76
N LEU A 63 -4.31 -0.36 8.51
CA LEU A 63 -5.05 -0.35 7.25
C LEU A 63 -6.03 0.84 7.24
N TRP A 64 -5.76 1.83 6.40
CA TRP A 64 -6.54 3.06 6.32
C TRP A 64 -7.87 2.86 5.58
N PRO A 65 -8.96 3.53 6.01
CA PRO A 65 -10.31 3.24 5.54
C PRO A 65 -10.56 3.56 4.05
N GLY A 66 -9.84 4.52 3.46
CA GLY A 66 -9.98 4.82 2.03
C GLY A 66 -9.55 3.65 1.15
N THR A 67 -8.68 2.77 1.65
CA THR A 67 -8.28 1.53 0.97
C THR A 67 -9.47 0.64 0.63
N PHE A 68 -10.47 0.53 1.51
CA PHE A 68 -11.65 -0.29 1.25
C PHE A 68 -12.47 0.29 0.08
N ALA A 69 -12.75 1.59 0.12
CA ALA A 69 -13.47 2.27 -0.95
C ALA A 69 -12.73 2.18 -2.29
N PHE A 70 -11.40 2.34 -2.27
CA PHE A 70 -10.60 2.24 -3.48
C PHE A 70 -10.52 0.80 -4.01
N SER A 71 -10.42 -0.21 -3.14
CA SER A 71 -10.42 -1.62 -3.52
C SER A 71 -11.74 -2.04 -4.19
N GLU A 72 -12.89 -1.61 -3.67
CA GLU A 72 -14.21 -1.83 -4.25
C GLU A 72 -14.30 -1.18 -5.64
N TRP A 73 -13.85 0.07 -5.76
CA TRP A 73 -13.86 0.77 -7.04
C TRP A 73 -12.96 0.09 -8.07
N LEU A 74 -11.75 -0.33 -7.69
CA LEU A 74 -10.84 -1.07 -8.57
C LEU A 74 -11.40 -2.44 -8.98
N PHE A 75 -12.10 -3.11 -8.07
CA PHE A 75 -12.75 -4.38 -8.37
C PHE A 75 -13.81 -4.24 -9.46
N GLN A 76 -14.62 -3.17 -9.37
CA GLN A 76 -15.62 -2.84 -10.39
C GLN A 76 -15.00 -2.34 -11.70
N ASN A 77 -13.79 -1.77 -11.65
CA ASN A 77 -13.07 -1.18 -12.79
C ASN A 77 -11.82 -1.99 -13.19
N GLN A 78 -11.81 -3.30 -12.96
CA GLN A 78 -10.65 -4.19 -13.15
C GLN A 78 -10.02 -4.15 -14.55
N SER A 79 -10.76 -3.73 -15.58
CA SER A 79 -10.21 -3.55 -16.94
C SER A 79 -9.09 -2.51 -17.01
N LEU A 80 -9.05 -1.56 -16.07
CA LEU A 80 -7.97 -0.56 -15.98
C LEU A 80 -6.63 -1.17 -15.55
N LEU A 81 -6.66 -2.31 -14.85
CA LEU A 81 -5.48 -2.99 -14.30
C LEU A 81 -4.88 -4.00 -15.26
N CYS A 82 -5.66 -4.48 -16.22
CA CYS A 82 -5.29 -5.57 -17.10
C CYS A 82 -4.08 -5.20 -17.99
N GLY A 83 -3.03 -6.02 -17.94
CA GLY A 83 -1.81 -5.82 -18.73
C GLY A 83 -0.93 -4.65 -18.29
N ARG A 84 -1.26 -4.00 -17.16
CA ARG A 84 -0.48 -2.90 -16.59
C ARG A 84 0.62 -3.41 -15.66
N HIS A 85 1.72 -2.66 -15.61
CA HIS A 85 2.76 -2.77 -14.59
C HIS A 85 2.51 -1.65 -13.58
N ILE A 86 2.09 -2.05 -12.39
CA ILE A 86 1.52 -1.17 -11.39
C ILE A 86 2.57 -0.85 -10.34
N LEU A 87 2.70 0.43 -10.00
CA LEU A 87 3.40 0.88 -8.81
C LEU A 87 2.37 1.41 -7.81
N GLU A 88 2.32 0.82 -6.63
CA GLU A 88 1.59 1.38 -5.49
C GLU A 88 2.54 2.28 -4.69
N LEU A 89 2.15 3.55 -4.49
CA LEU A 89 2.87 4.48 -3.61
C LEU A 89 2.16 4.57 -2.26
N GLY A 90 2.93 4.55 -1.18
CA GLY A 90 2.40 4.60 0.19
C GLY A 90 1.62 3.33 0.53
N SER A 91 2.24 2.16 0.30
CA SER A 91 1.60 0.86 0.47
C SER A 91 1.20 0.53 1.92
N GLY A 92 1.84 1.12 2.93
CA GLY A 92 1.58 0.87 4.35
C GLY A 92 1.65 -0.62 4.70
N THR A 93 0.50 -1.23 4.99
CA THR A 93 0.41 -2.66 5.29
C THR A 93 0.54 -3.57 4.06
N GLY A 94 0.43 -3.02 2.85
CA GLY A 94 0.41 -3.74 1.57
C GLY A 94 -0.94 -4.39 1.23
N ALA A 95 -1.98 -4.17 2.04
CA ALA A 95 -3.26 -4.85 1.90
C ALA A 95 -3.92 -4.67 0.53
N LEU A 96 -3.86 -3.46 -0.05
CA LEU A 96 -4.44 -3.19 -1.37
C LEU A 96 -3.68 -3.96 -2.47
N ALA A 97 -2.35 -3.93 -2.49
CA ALA A 97 -1.59 -4.70 -3.46
C ALA A 97 -1.80 -6.22 -3.32
N ILE A 98 -1.87 -6.73 -2.09
CA ILE A 98 -2.19 -8.13 -1.79
C ILE A 98 -3.58 -8.49 -2.35
N PHE A 99 -4.58 -7.65 -2.07
CA PHE A 99 -5.95 -7.81 -2.58
C PHE A 99 -5.97 -7.88 -4.11
N LEU A 100 -5.32 -6.93 -4.78
CA LEU A 100 -5.30 -6.87 -6.24
C LEU A 100 -4.58 -8.09 -6.84
N LYS A 101 -3.49 -8.55 -6.22
CA LYS A 101 -2.75 -9.73 -6.66
C LYS A 101 -3.53 -11.04 -6.46
N ARG A 102 -4.35 -11.13 -5.40
CA ARG A 102 -5.25 -12.27 -5.15
C ARG A 102 -6.46 -12.27 -6.08
N SER A 103 -6.98 -11.09 -6.39
CA SER A 103 -8.19 -10.94 -7.20
C SER A 103 -7.93 -11.06 -8.69
N PHE A 104 -6.77 -10.59 -9.15
CA PHE A 104 -6.47 -10.40 -10.57
C PHE A 104 -5.06 -10.86 -10.93
N VAL A 105 -4.85 -11.13 -12.22
CA VAL A 105 -3.51 -11.35 -12.78
C VAL A 105 -2.87 -10.00 -13.09
N VAL A 106 -2.26 -9.40 -12.07
CA VAL A 106 -1.57 -8.09 -12.16
C VAL A 106 -0.08 -8.21 -11.89
N ASP A 107 0.71 -7.36 -12.53
CA ASP A 107 2.11 -7.10 -12.16
C ASP A 107 2.14 -5.85 -11.30
N ILE A 108 2.38 -6.01 -10.00
CA ILE A 108 2.32 -4.92 -9.02
C ILE A 108 3.56 -4.91 -8.14
N THR A 109 4.14 -3.72 -8.00
CA THR A 109 5.24 -3.40 -7.09
C THR A 109 4.74 -2.43 -6.03
N THR A 110 5.07 -2.71 -4.78
CA THR A 110 4.76 -1.83 -3.64
C THR A 110 5.89 -0.84 -3.41
N SER A 111 5.59 0.33 -2.85
CA SER A 111 6.59 1.31 -2.44
C SER A 111 6.10 2.11 -1.25
N ASP A 112 6.96 2.23 -0.25
CA ASP A 112 6.72 3.06 0.92
C ASP A 112 8.04 3.69 1.36
N PHE A 113 8.04 4.46 2.45
CA PHE A 113 9.22 5.09 3.03
C PHE A 113 10.40 4.11 3.16
N ASP A 114 11.64 4.60 3.13
CA ASP A 114 12.83 3.75 3.34
C ASP A 114 12.91 3.25 4.79
N ASP A 115 12.09 2.24 5.07
CA ASP A 115 11.90 1.60 6.35
C ASP A 115 11.83 0.08 6.13
N LYS A 116 12.80 -0.62 6.72
CA LYS A 116 12.88 -2.09 6.64
C LYS A 116 11.71 -2.77 7.35
N GLU A 117 11.15 -2.16 8.39
CA GLU A 117 10.01 -2.74 9.09
C GLU A 117 8.76 -2.77 8.21
N ILE A 118 8.52 -1.74 7.40
CA ILE A 118 7.40 -1.68 6.46
C ILE A 118 7.57 -2.77 5.39
N GLU A 119 8.76 -2.88 4.78
CA GLU A 119 9.08 -3.92 3.80
C GLU A 119 8.85 -5.33 4.37
N GLU A 120 9.35 -5.60 5.57
CA GLU A 120 9.17 -6.88 6.26
C GLU A 120 7.70 -7.15 6.61
N ASN A 121 6.93 -6.11 6.95
CA ASN A 121 5.50 -6.22 7.24
C ASN A 121 4.68 -6.55 6.01
N ILE A 122 4.95 -5.90 4.88
CA ILE A 122 4.31 -6.23 3.60
C ILE A 122 4.64 -7.69 3.23
N ALA A 123 5.89 -8.11 3.40
CA ALA A 123 6.30 -9.48 3.14
C ALA A 123 5.60 -10.49 4.07
N HIS A 124 5.41 -10.16 5.36
CA HIS A 124 4.62 -10.96 6.30
C HIS A 124 3.16 -11.08 5.84
N ASN A 125 2.53 -9.96 5.49
CA ASN A 125 1.13 -9.94 5.04
C ASN A 125 0.94 -10.70 3.73
N CYS A 126 1.91 -10.67 2.80
CA CYS A 126 1.88 -11.51 1.61
C CYS A 126 1.82 -13.00 2.00
N ARG A 127 2.72 -13.45 2.88
CA ARG A 127 2.77 -14.85 3.32
C ARG A 127 1.52 -15.28 4.08
N ALA A 128 1.00 -14.41 4.95
CA ALA A 128 -0.24 -14.65 5.70
C ALA A 128 -1.46 -14.86 4.79
N ASN A 129 -1.43 -14.30 3.57
CA ASN A 129 -2.47 -14.45 2.55
C ASN A 129 -2.04 -15.39 1.41
N GLU A 130 -1.10 -16.29 1.68
CA GLU A 130 -0.65 -17.37 0.76
C GLU A 130 -0.09 -16.84 -0.58
N LEU A 131 0.50 -15.64 -0.56
CA LEU A 131 1.17 -15.05 -1.72
C LEU A 131 2.69 -15.12 -1.59
N ALA A 132 3.35 -15.25 -2.74
CA ALA A 132 4.76 -14.89 -2.83
C ALA A 132 4.93 -13.41 -2.44
N VAL A 133 6.06 -13.10 -1.82
CA VAL A 133 6.39 -11.72 -1.42
C VAL A 133 6.39 -10.83 -2.67
N LEU A 134 5.59 -9.78 -2.63
CA LEU A 134 5.53 -8.78 -3.69
C LEU A 134 6.86 -8.03 -3.78
N PRO A 135 7.31 -7.61 -4.98
CA PRO A 135 8.42 -6.69 -5.08
C PRO A 135 8.09 -5.39 -4.34
N HIS A 136 9.08 -4.89 -3.59
CA HIS A 136 8.94 -3.70 -2.76
C HIS A 136 10.09 -2.74 -3.01
N ILE A 137 9.79 -1.45 -3.05
CA ILE A 137 10.76 -0.36 -3.18
C ILE A 137 10.69 0.51 -1.94
N ARG A 138 11.71 0.38 -1.09
CA ARG A 138 12.02 1.34 -0.04
C ARG A 138 12.42 2.67 -0.66
N TYR A 139 11.54 3.65 -0.58
CA TYR A 139 11.70 4.94 -1.25
C TYR A 139 10.99 6.06 -0.50
N THR A 140 11.80 6.98 0.01
CA THR A 140 11.33 8.24 0.58
C THR A 140 11.00 9.21 -0.56
N TRP A 141 9.77 9.73 -0.58
CA TRP A 141 9.36 10.68 -1.61
C TRP A 141 10.29 11.89 -1.70
N GLY A 142 10.57 12.31 -2.92
CA GLY A 142 11.41 13.47 -3.20
C GLY A 142 12.91 13.16 -3.30
N GLU A 143 13.33 11.96 -2.91
CA GLU A 143 14.69 11.47 -3.15
C GLU A 143 14.89 11.03 -4.62
N ASN A 144 16.11 10.59 -4.94
CA ASN A 144 16.37 10.02 -6.25
C ASN A 144 15.73 8.63 -6.33
N PHE A 145 14.87 8.43 -7.32
CA PHE A 145 14.23 7.14 -7.51
C PHE A 145 15.28 6.06 -7.83
N PRO A 146 15.16 4.83 -7.31
CA PRO A 146 16.20 3.80 -7.47
C PRO A 146 16.50 3.36 -8.91
N THR A 147 15.58 3.64 -9.84
CA THR A 147 15.76 3.41 -11.28
C THR A 147 15.56 4.69 -12.06
N SER A 148 16.44 4.95 -13.02
CA SER A 148 16.33 6.07 -13.96
C SER A 148 15.30 5.82 -15.07
N GLU A 149 14.94 4.56 -15.31
CA GLU A 149 13.97 4.16 -16.33
C GLU A 149 12.89 3.27 -15.70
N PRO A 150 11.96 3.85 -14.91
CA PRO A 150 10.82 3.12 -14.37
C PRO A 150 9.95 2.53 -15.49
N GLY A 151 9.64 1.24 -15.39
CA GLY A 151 8.83 0.50 -16.36
C GLY A 151 7.32 0.47 -16.06
N TRP A 152 6.89 1.09 -14.96
CA TRP A 152 5.49 1.12 -14.55
C TRP A 152 4.67 2.06 -15.43
N ASP A 153 3.46 1.62 -15.78
CA ASP A 153 2.53 2.35 -16.64
C ASP A 153 1.21 2.69 -15.93
N LEU A 154 1.07 2.31 -14.66
CA LEU A 154 -0.02 2.72 -13.77
C LEU A 154 0.53 2.99 -12.37
N ILE A 155 0.20 4.14 -11.80
CA ILE A 155 0.47 4.48 -10.40
C ILE A 155 -0.87 4.44 -9.66
N ILE A 156 -0.92 3.73 -8.54
CA ILE A 156 -2.03 3.76 -7.60
C ILE A 156 -1.54 4.26 -6.24
N ALA A 157 -2.41 4.94 -5.49
CA ALA A 157 -2.09 5.40 -4.15
C ALA A 157 -3.39 5.59 -3.36
N SER A 158 -3.44 5.03 -2.14
CA SER A 158 -4.60 5.13 -1.24
C SER A 158 -4.20 5.83 0.05
N ASP A 159 -4.99 6.79 0.52
CA ASP A 159 -4.80 7.47 1.81
C ASP A 159 -3.41 8.11 2.04
N ILE A 160 -2.74 8.54 0.97
CA ILE A 160 -1.35 9.04 1.07
C ILE A 160 -1.22 10.54 1.42
N LEU A 161 -2.32 11.30 1.45
CA LEU A 161 -2.33 12.75 1.65
C LEU A 161 -2.53 13.15 3.11
N LEU A 162 -1.59 12.73 3.97
CA LEU A 162 -1.66 12.95 5.42
C LEU A 162 -0.81 14.16 5.88
N TYR A 163 0.43 14.25 5.38
CA TYR A 163 1.38 15.25 5.83
C TYR A 163 1.61 16.32 4.77
N VAL A 164 1.04 17.51 4.97
CA VAL A 164 1.20 18.66 4.06
C VAL A 164 2.67 18.97 3.76
N LYS A 165 3.55 18.81 4.76
CA LYS A 165 5.01 18.99 4.60
C LYS A 165 5.65 18.09 3.53
N GLN A 166 5.00 16.97 3.18
CA GLN A 166 5.49 16.02 2.18
C GLN A 166 4.91 16.25 0.78
N TYR A 167 4.00 17.21 0.59
CA TYR A 167 3.35 17.39 -0.71
C TYR A 167 4.32 17.79 -1.82
N SER A 168 5.31 18.64 -1.52
CA SER A 168 6.36 19.00 -2.48
C SER A 168 7.19 17.78 -2.91
N ASN A 169 7.51 16.90 -1.96
CA ASN A 169 8.25 15.65 -2.18
C ASN A 169 7.44 14.63 -2.99
N LEU A 170 6.14 14.51 -2.70
CA LEU A 170 5.22 13.68 -3.48
C LEU A 170 5.10 14.20 -4.92
N ILE A 171 4.90 15.51 -5.12
CA ILE A 171 4.82 16.13 -6.45
C ILE A 171 6.12 15.89 -7.23
N LYS A 172 7.28 16.02 -6.59
CA LYS A 172 8.58 15.72 -7.22
C LYS A 172 8.66 14.27 -7.70
N THR A 173 8.25 13.32 -6.86
CA THR A 173 8.18 11.89 -7.18
C THR A 173 7.26 11.63 -8.37
N LEU A 174 6.01 12.09 -8.29
CA LEU A 174 5.02 11.89 -9.35
C LEU A 174 5.47 12.53 -10.66
N SER A 175 6.06 13.73 -10.60
CA SER A 175 6.61 14.41 -11.77
C SER A 175 7.71 13.61 -12.46
N PHE A 176 8.58 12.96 -11.69
CA PHE A 176 9.61 12.07 -12.24
C PHE A 176 8.99 10.84 -12.90
N LEU A 177 8.13 10.10 -12.18
CA LEU A 177 7.52 8.86 -12.68
C LEU A 177 6.67 9.11 -13.94
N LEU A 178 5.88 10.18 -13.96
CA LEU A 178 5.03 10.54 -15.11
C LEU A 178 5.85 11.02 -16.32
N LYS A 179 6.99 11.68 -16.12
CA LYS A 179 7.87 12.12 -17.22
C LYS A 179 8.68 10.96 -17.80
N ALA A 180 9.01 9.97 -16.99
CA ALA A 180 9.76 8.79 -17.42
C ALA A 180 8.89 7.76 -18.15
N TYR A 181 7.56 7.86 -18.05
CA TYR A 181 6.62 6.98 -18.72
C TYR A 181 6.80 6.99 -20.25
N LYS A 182 6.94 5.79 -20.83
CA LYS A 182 6.99 5.57 -22.27
C LYS A 182 5.66 4.91 -22.70
N PRO A 183 4.85 5.54 -23.58
CA PRO A 183 3.60 4.97 -24.05
C PRO A 183 3.81 3.59 -24.68
N LYS A 184 2.97 2.62 -24.29
CA LYS A 184 2.90 1.32 -24.95
C LYS A 184 1.91 1.39 -26.11
N ASP A 185 2.21 0.71 -27.21
CA ASP A 185 1.25 0.53 -28.31
C ASP A 185 0.00 -0.21 -27.81
N GLU A 186 -1.14 0.49 -27.78
CA GLU A 186 -2.40 0.02 -27.18
C GLU A 186 -2.94 -1.28 -27.80
N LYS A 187 -2.47 -1.66 -28.99
CA LYS A 187 -2.91 -2.85 -29.72
C LYS A 187 -2.53 -4.17 -29.06
N ALA A 188 -1.54 -4.20 -28.15
CA ALA A 188 -1.09 -5.42 -27.49
C ALA A 188 -1.86 -5.78 -26.20
N GLY A 189 -2.45 -4.79 -25.52
CA GLY A 189 -3.07 -4.99 -24.18
C GLY A 189 -4.50 -5.54 -24.22
N VAL A 190 -5.30 -5.15 -25.23
CA VAL A 190 -6.74 -5.44 -25.27
C VAL A 190 -7.04 -6.93 -25.54
N ALA A 191 -6.20 -7.62 -26.31
CA ALA A 191 -6.38 -9.04 -26.63
C ALA A 191 -6.30 -9.93 -25.38
N ASN A 192 -5.46 -9.57 -24.40
CA ASN A 192 -5.19 -10.40 -23.23
C ASN A 192 -6.28 -10.31 -22.13
N CYS A 193 -7.13 -9.27 -22.18
CA CYS A 193 -8.22 -9.08 -21.22
C CYS A 193 -9.50 -9.83 -21.60
N GLN A 194 -9.69 -10.14 -22.88
CA GLN A 194 -10.88 -10.84 -23.38
C GLN A 194 -10.78 -12.37 -23.23
N GLU A 195 -9.59 -12.96 -23.39
CA GLU A 195 -9.41 -14.41 -23.24
C GLU A 195 -9.60 -14.90 -21.80
N LYS A 196 -9.33 -14.05 -20.78
CA LYS A 196 -9.38 -14.46 -19.36
C LYS A 196 -10.73 -14.30 -18.67
N LYS A 197 -11.73 -13.70 -19.32
CA LYS A 197 -13.12 -13.69 -18.82
C LYS A 197 -13.81 -15.06 -18.93
N CYS A 198 -13.27 -16.01 -19.71
CA CYS A 198 -13.98 -17.24 -20.08
C CYS A 198 -13.88 -18.40 -19.07
N ASN A 199 -13.11 -18.31 -17.98
CA ASN A 199 -12.83 -19.47 -17.11
C ASN A 199 -13.40 -19.43 -15.67
N CYS A 200 -14.18 -18.42 -15.28
CA CYS A 200 -14.77 -18.37 -13.93
C CYS A 200 -16.29 -18.59 -13.88
N SER A 201 -16.92 -19.06 -14.96
CA SER A 201 -18.32 -19.52 -14.94
C SER A 201 -18.38 -21.04 -14.96
N GLY A 202 -18.21 -21.68 -13.80
CA GLY A 202 -18.35 -23.13 -13.70
C GLY A 202 -18.40 -23.66 -12.27
N HIS A 203 -19.58 -24.09 -11.86
CA HIS A 203 -19.92 -24.90 -10.68
C HIS A 203 -20.23 -24.18 -9.37
N TYR A 204 -21.46 -23.64 -9.32
CA TYR A 204 -22.32 -23.93 -8.17
C TYR A 204 -23.06 -25.25 -8.43
N PHE A 205 -22.79 -26.26 -7.61
CA PHE A 205 -23.73 -27.31 -7.22
C PHE A 205 -23.56 -27.55 -5.73
#